data_AF-A0A6A5ADW2-F1
#
_entry.id   AF-A0A6A5ADW2-F1
#
_cell.length_a   1.000
_cell.length_b   1.000
_cell.length_c   1.000
_cell.angle_alpha   90.00
_cell.angle_beta   90.00
_cell.angle_gamma   90.00
#
_symmetry.space_group_name_H-M   'P 1'
#
loop_
_entity.id
_entity.type
_entity.pdbx_description
1 polymer ?
#
loop_
_entity_poly.entity_id
_entity_poly.type
_entity_poly.pdbx_seq_one_letter_code
_entity_poly.pdbx_strand_id
1 'polypeptide(L)'
;WAKEEGDRRANLPDPDCPPGMVLMPDDERVATLATLRETLEQTRRQLQALPLRIETLSQIRRKTAIDSKMQEIEDAIVVFDKPKVFMLPPTTLSA
;
A
#
# COMPACT_ATOMS: atom_id res chain seq x y z
N TRP A 1 7.48 1.64 -29.11
CA TRP A 1 8.73 0.84 -29.09
C TRP A 1 9.53 0.84 -27.77
N ALA A 2 9.47 1.84 -26.88
CA ALA A 2 10.08 1.71 -25.53
C ALA A 2 9.09 1.27 -24.42
N LYS A 3 7.78 1.42 -24.67
CA LYS A 3 6.70 1.15 -23.70
C LYS A 3 6.22 -0.31 -23.74
N GLU A 4 6.19 -0.91 -24.93
CA GLU A 4 5.65 -2.26 -25.18
C GLU A 4 6.62 -3.42 -24.84
N GLU A 5 7.94 -3.19 -24.79
CA GLU A 5 8.91 -4.28 -24.53
C GLU A 5 9.16 -4.57 -23.04
N GLY A 6 8.69 -3.69 -22.14
CA GLY A 6 8.55 -4.03 -20.72
C GLY A 6 7.39 -4.99 -20.48
N ASP A 7 6.27 -4.76 -21.18
CA ASP A 7 5.04 -5.54 -21.06
C ASP A 7 5.23 -6.99 -21.54
N ARG A 8 6.08 -7.21 -22.55
CA ARG A 8 6.30 -8.56 -23.12
C ARG A 8 7.21 -9.47 -22.27
N ARG A 9 8.10 -8.91 -21.44
CA ARG A 9 8.89 -9.69 -20.45
C ARG A 9 8.13 -9.91 -19.14
N ALA A 10 7.06 -9.15 -18.88
CA ALA A 10 6.24 -9.27 -17.68
C ALA A 10 5.25 -10.45 -17.70
N ASN A 11 4.89 -10.92 -18.90
CA ASN A 11 3.92 -12.01 -19.16
C ASN A 11 4.51 -13.44 -19.22
N LEU A 12 5.80 -13.62 -18.88
CA LEU A 12 6.25 -14.95 -18.48
C LEU A 12 5.59 -15.27 -17.13
N PRO A 13 4.97 -16.45 -16.93
CA PRO A 13 4.55 -16.85 -15.60
C PRO A 13 5.80 -16.78 -14.72
N ASP A 14 5.81 -15.83 -13.78
CA ASP A 14 6.97 -15.61 -12.91
C ASP A 14 7.21 -16.95 -12.20
N PRO A 15 8.40 -17.56 -12.33
CA PRO A 15 8.72 -18.82 -11.64
C PRO A 15 8.64 -18.69 -10.12
N ASP A 16 8.62 -17.46 -9.61
CA ASP A 16 8.44 -17.08 -8.21
C ASP A 16 6.98 -16.76 -7.83
N CYS A 17 6.00 -16.85 -8.74
CA CYS A 17 4.59 -16.66 -8.38
C CYS A 17 4.17 -17.79 -7.43
N PRO A 18 3.92 -17.50 -6.13
CA PRO A 18 3.60 -18.55 -5.18
C PRO A 18 2.28 -19.21 -5.58
N PRO A 19 2.16 -20.55 -5.43
CA PRO A 19 0.93 -21.26 -5.76
C PRO A 19 -0.28 -20.61 -5.07
N GLY A 20 -1.29 -20.25 -5.85
CA GLY A 20 -2.52 -19.65 -5.35
C GLY A 20 -2.50 -18.12 -5.26
N MET A 21 -1.45 -17.41 -5.70
CA MET A 21 -1.48 -15.95 -5.86
C MET A 21 -1.78 -15.53 -7.31
N VAL A 22 -2.36 -14.34 -7.47
CA VAL A 22 -2.74 -13.73 -8.75
C VAL A 22 -2.09 -12.35 -8.87
N LEU A 23 -1.68 -11.97 -10.08
CA LEU A 23 -1.17 -10.62 -10.35
C LEU A 23 -2.30 -9.60 -10.27
N MET A 24 -2.12 -8.54 -9.48
CA MET A 24 -3.03 -7.41 -9.41
C MET A 24 -3.05 -6.63 -10.74
N PRO A 25 -4.23 -6.30 -11.28
CA PRO A 25 -4.35 -5.41 -12.43
C PRO A 25 -3.71 -4.03 -12.17
N ASP A 26 -3.11 -3.44 -13.20
CA ASP A 26 -2.42 -2.14 -13.07
C ASP A 26 -3.37 -0.99 -12.69
N ASP A 27 -4.60 -0.98 -13.22
CA ASP A 27 -5.62 0.01 -12.91
C ASP A 27 -6.04 -0.06 -11.43
N GLU A 28 -6.23 -1.27 -10.91
CA GLU A 28 -6.55 -1.51 -9.50
C GLU A 28 -5.39 -1.12 -8.58
N ARG A 29 -4.15 -1.45 -8.98
CA ARG A 29 -2.92 -1.06 -8.27
C ARG A 29 -2.78 0.46 -8.20
N VAL A 30 -2.98 1.17 -9.31
CA VAL A 30 -2.89 2.63 -9.37
C VAL A 30 -3.99 3.30 -8.54
N ALA A 31 -5.22 2.77 -8.58
CA ALA A 31 -6.32 3.27 -7.75
C ALA A 31 -6.04 3.06 -6.24
N THR A 32 -5.48 1.91 -5.88
CA THR A 32 -5.06 1.61 -4.50
C THR A 32 -3.94 2.56 -4.06
N LEU A 33 -2.93 2.78 -4.90
CA LEU A 33 -1.86 3.75 -4.64
C LEU A 33 -2.38 5.17 -4.40
N ALA A 34 -3.33 5.62 -5.23
CA ALA A 34 -3.94 6.95 -5.06
C ALA A 34 -4.63 7.06 -3.69
N THR A 35 -5.39 6.03 -3.31
CA THR A 35 -6.09 5.96 -2.01
C THR A 35 -5.11 5.94 -0.83
N LEU A 36 -4.02 5.17 -0.93
CA LEU A 36 -2.98 5.14 0.11
C LEU A 36 -2.30 6.50 0.27
N ARG A 37 -1.98 7.18 -0.83
CA ARG A 37 -1.37 8.51 -0.80
C ARG A 37 -2.30 9.57 -0.20
N GLU A 38 -3.58 9.54 -0.53
CA GLU A 38 -4.58 10.42 0.10
C GLU A 38 -4.68 10.15 1.61
N THR A 39 -4.74 8.88 2.00
CA THR A 39 -4.81 8.47 3.41
C THR A 39 -3.54 8.88 4.18
N LEU A 40 -2.37 8.80 3.55
CA LEU A 40 -1.10 9.27 4.12
C LEU A 40 -1.16 10.77 4.40
N GLU A 41 -1.63 11.57 3.43
CA GLU A 41 -1.76 13.01 3.59
C GLU A 41 -2.75 13.36 4.72
N GLN A 42 -3.90 12.69 4.78
CA GLN A 42 -4.88 12.85 5.85
C GLN A 42 -4.28 12.51 7.22
N THR A 43 -3.54 11.41 7.33
CA THR A 43 -2.87 10.99 8.58
C THR A 43 -1.78 11.97 8.99
N ARG A 44 -1.02 12.50 8.04
CA ARG A 44 -0.04 13.56 8.28
C ARG A 44 -0.70 14.85 8.80
N ARG A 45 -1.86 15.24 8.25
CA ARG A 45 -2.63 16.38 8.76
C ARG A 45 -3.10 16.14 10.20
N GLN A 46 -3.47 14.91 10.56
CA GLN A 46 -3.81 14.56 11.95
C GLN A 46 -2.61 14.70 12.90
N LEU A 47 -1.41 14.32 12.44
CA LEU A 47 -0.17 14.52 13.19
C LEU A 47 0.13 16.02 13.39
N GLN A 48 -0.01 16.82 12.33
CA GLN A 48 0.19 18.27 12.37
C GLN A 48 -0.84 19.01 13.24
N ALA A 49 -2.03 18.43 13.43
CA ALA A 49 -3.06 18.96 14.32
C ALA A 49 -2.80 18.65 15.81
N LEU A 50 -1.75 17.90 16.15
CA LEU A 50 -1.38 17.68 17.55
C LEU A 50 -0.85 18.98 18.18
N PRO A 51 -1.03 19.15 19.51
CA PRO A 51 -0.44 20.28 20.22
C PRO A 51 1.09 20.29 20.08
N LEU A 52 1.68 21.48 20.03
CA LEU A 52 3.13 21.68 19.96
C LEU A 52 3.89 21.00 21.11
N ARG A 53 3.23 20.87 22.26
CA ARG A 53 3.78 20.24 23.46
C ARG A 53 2.95 19.03 23.85
N ILE A 54 3.62 17.89 23.98
CA ILE A 54 3.04 16.63 24.41
C ILE A 54 3.39 16.44 25.88
N GLU A 55 2.41 16.52 26.76
CA GLU A 55 2.61 16.56 28.22
C GLU A 55 1.98 15.36 28.93
N THR A 56 0.95 14.76 28.32
CA THR A 56 0.18 13.67 28.91
C THR A 56 0.45 12.34 28.21
N LEU A 57 0.33 11.23 28.96
CA LEU A 57 0.46 9.88 28.40
C LEU A 57 -0.54 9.59 27.28
N SER A 58 -1.75 10.17 27.33
CA SER A 58 -2.76 10.02 26.28
C SER A 58 -2.33 10.69 24.98
N GLN A 59 -1.72 11.88 25.05
CA GLN A 59 -1.16 12.56 23.89
C GLN A 59 0.02 11.79 23.28
N ILE A 60 0.89 11.21 24.12
CA ILE A 60 1.99 10.35 23.64
C ILE A 60 1.41 9.15 22.88
N ARG A 61 0.46 8.42 23.49
CA ARG A 61 -0.19 7.25 22.86
C ARG A 61 -0.85 7.61 21.53
N ARG A 62 -1.55 8.76 21.48
CA ARG A 62 -2.18 9.24 20.24
C ARG A 62 -1.14 9.55 19.17
N LYS A 63 -0.04 10.23 19.51
CA LYS A 63 1.05 10.52 18.58
C LYS A 63 1.65 9.22 18.04
N THR A 64 2.03 8.30 18.92
CA THR A 64 2.61 7.00 18.53
C THR A 64 1.66 6.22 17.64
N ALA A 65 0.35 6.20 17.92
CA ALA A 65 -0.61 5.52 17.06
C ALA A 65 -0.70 6.14 15.65
N ILE A 66 -0.64 7.47 15.55
CA ILE A 66 -0.62 8.17 14.26
C ILE A 66 0.69 7.86 13.50
N ASP A 67 1.83 7.92 14.18
CA ASP A 67 3.15 7.60 13.59
C ASP A 67 3.20 6.14 13.10
N SER A 68 2.74 5.17 13.90
CA SER A 68 2.68 3.76 13.50
C SER A 68 1.76 3.55 12.28
N LYS A 69 0.58 4.17 12.28
CA LYS A 69 -0.33 4.11 11.13
C LYS A 69 0.30 4.73 9.88
N MET A 70 1.03 5.83 10.04
CA MET A 70 1.73 6.49 8.94
C MET A 70 2.78 5.56 8.33
N GLN A 71 3.57 4.88 9.17
CA GLN A 71 4.56 3.90 8.72
C GLN A 71 3.91 2.73 7.97
N GLU A 72 2.81 2.16 8.49
CA GLU A 72 2.08 1.09 7.82
C GLU A 72 1.59 1.49 6.42
N ILE A 73 1.12 2.73 6.25
CA ILE A 73 0.70 3.26 4.96
C ILE A 73 1.89 3.45 4.02
N GLU A 74 3.02 3.97 4.51
CA GLU A 74 4.24 4.14 3.73
C GLU A 74 4.79 2.79 3.24
N ASP A 75 4.82 1.79 4.12
CA ASP A 75 5.24 0.42 3.78
C ASP A 75 4.31 -0.19 2.72
N ALA A 76 3.00 0.02 2.84
CA ALA A 76 2.04 -0.40 1.82
C ALA A 76 2.31 0.32 0.49
N ILE A 77 2.53 1.64 0.49
CA ILE A 77 2.86 2.39 -0.73
C ILE A 77 4.10 1.79 -1.41
N VAL A 78 5.16 1.47 -0.66
CA VAL A 78 6.37 0.83 -1.22
C VAL A 78 6.05 -0.51 -1.89
N VAL A 79 5.11 -1.29 -1.35
CA VAL A 79 4.66 -2.55 -1.98
C VAL A 79 3.91 -2.27 -3.27
N PHE A 80 2.94 -1.34 -3.28
CA PHE A 80 2.11 -1.06 -4.45
C PHE A 80 2.78 -0.20 -5.53
N ASP A 81 3.87 0.49 -5.20
CA ASP A 81 4.69 1.25 -6.16
C ASP A 81 5.52 0.31 -7.05
N LYS A 82 5.66 -0.97 -6.65
CA LYS A 82 6.24 -2.01 -7.50
C LYS A 82 5.36 -2.23 -8.75
N PRO A 83 5.97 -2.45 -9.92
CA PRO A 83 5.22 -2.66 -11.16
C PRO A 83 4.41 -3.97 -11.15
N LYS A 84 4.79 -4.95 -10.32
CA LYS A 84 4.08 -6.22 -10.16
C LYS A 84 3.75 -6.44 -8.69
N VAL A 85 2.47 -6.63 -8.38
CA VAL A 85 1.96 -6.93 -7.04
C VAL A 85 1.14 -8.20 -7.11
N PHE A 86 1.50 -9.20 -6.30
CA PHE A 86 0.77 -10.46 -6.24
C PHE A 86 -0.16 -10.45 -5.03
N MET A 87 -1.39 -10.90 -5.24
CA MET A 87 -2.44 -10.96 -4.23
C MET A 87 -2.96 -12.38 -4.10
N LEU A 88 -3.30 -12.80 -2.89
CA LEU A 88 -4.13 -13.99 -2.72
C LEU A 88 -5.53 -13.64 -3.27
N PRO A 89 -6.05 -14.33 -4.31
CA PRO A 89 -7.40 -14.10 -4.75
C PRO A 89 -8.34 -14.38 -3.57
N PRO A 90 -9.42 -13.60 -3.40
CA PRO A 90 -10.41 -13.93 -2.40
C PRO A 90 -10.88 -15.34 -2.72
N THR A 91 -10.61 -16.30 -1.82
CA THR A 91 -11.07 -17.67 -1.97
C THR A 91 -12.56 -17.60 -2.18
N THR A 92 -13.02 -17.78 -3.42
CA THR A 92 -14.43 -17.98 -3.70
C THR A 92 -14.74 -19.31 -3.05
N LEU A 93 -15.15 -19.27 -1.78
CA LEU A 93 -15.84 -20.37 -1.13
C LEU A 93 -17.08 -20.60 -1.99
N SER A 94 -16.94 -21.51 -2.96
CA SER A 94 -18.05 -22.10 -3.68
C SER A 94 -18.83 -22.89 -2.63
N ALA A 95 -19.91 -22.29 -2.15
CA ALA A 95 -20.99 -22.99 -1.48
C ALA A 95 -21.94 -23.57 -2.54
#